data_AF-A0A2J8K1R5-F1
#
_entry.id   AF-A0A2J8K1R5-F1
#
_cell.length_a   1.000
_cell.length_b   1.000
_cell.length_c   1.000
_cell.angle_alpha   90.00
_cell.angle_beta   90.00
_cell.angle_gamma   90.00
#
_symmetry.space_group_name_H-M   'P 1'
#
loop_
_entity.id
_entity.type
_entity.pdbx_description
1 polymer ?
#
loop_
_entity_poly.entity_id
_entity_poly.type
_entity_poly.pdbx_seq_one_letter_code
_entity_poly.pdbx_strand_id
1 'polypeptide(L)'
;AGNAFCQAAQLHLQLQSKHDAATCFVDAGNAFKKADPQEAINCLMRAIEIYTDMGRFTIAAKHHISIAEIYETELVDIEKVGTNAMDSPLLKYSAKDYFFKAALCHFCIDMLNAKLAVQKYEELFPAFSDSRECKLMK
;
A
#
# COMPACT_ATOMS: atom_id res chain seq x y z
N ALA A 1 -13.17 -9.93 17.11
CA ALA A 1 -11.83 -10.55 17.00
C ALA A 1 -10.76 -9.49 16.72
N GLY A 2 -10.87 -8.69 15.65
CA GLY A 2 -9.85 -7.69 15.27
C GLY A 2 -9.45 -6.69 16.39
N ASN A 3 -10.42 -6.11 17.11
CA ASN A 3 -10.11 -5.17 18.21
C ASN A 3 -9.25 -5.79 19.33
N ALA A 4 -9.45 -7.07 19.63
CA ALA A 4 -8.66 -7.77 20.65
C ALA A 4 -7.20 -7.95 20.20
N PHE A 5 -6.98 -8.24 18.90
CA PHE A 5 -5.64 -8.31 18.32
C PHE A 5 -4.95 -6.95 18.31
N CYS A 6 -5.68 -5.85 18.02
CA CYS A 6 -5.11 -4.49 18.11
C CYS A 6 -4.66 -4.14 19.54
N GLN A 7 -5.45 -4.49 20.55
CA GLN A 7 -5.08 -4.28 21.95
C GLN A 7 -3.87 -5.13 22.35
N ALA A 8 -3.83 -6.41 21.93
CA ALA A 8 -2.68 -7.27 22.15
C ALA A 8 -1.41 -6.70 21.49
N ALA A 9 -1.51 -6.21 20.25
CA ALA A 9 -0.40 -5.59 19.54
C ALA A 9 0.16 -4.36 20.28
N GLN A 10 -0.71 -3.53 20.85
CA GLN A 10 -0.31 -2.38 21.67
C GLN A 10 0.42 -2.79 22.95
N LEU A 11 -0.03 -3.87 23.62
CA LEU A 11 0.68 -4.41 24.78
C LEU A 11 2.07 -4.94 24.40
N HIS A 12 2.18 -5.64 23.27
CA HIS A 12 3.48 -6.12 22.77
C HIS A 12 4.45 -4.97 22.43
N LEU A 13 3.93 -3.84 21.92
CA LEU A 13 4.74 -2.63 21.73
C LEU A 13 5.26 -2.07 23.06
N GLN A 14 4.43 -2.05 24.12
CA GLN A 14 4.87 -1.62 25.46
C GLN A 14 5.91 -2.56 26.08
N LEU A 15 5.82 -3.86 25.78
CA LEU A 15 6.78 -4.88 26.20
C LEU A 15 8.06 -4.90 25.34
N GLN A 16 8.22 -3.94 24.42
CA GLN A 16 9.31 -3.87 23.43
C GLN A 16 9.44 -5.08 22.49
N SER A 17 8.44 -5.97 22.45
CA SER A 17 8.40 -7.07 21.47
C SER A 17 7.79 -6.60 20.16
N LYS A 18 8.58 -5.86 19.37
CA LYS A 18 8.17 -5.33 18.06
C LYS A 18 7.69 -6.42 17.10
N HIS A 19 8.34 -7.60 17.11
CA HIS A 19 7.98 -8.71 16.24
C HIS A 19 6.56 -9.25 16.50
N ASP A 20 6.25 -9.48 17.78
CA ASP A 20 4.95 -10.01 18.18
C ASP A 20 3.85 -8.97 17.95
N ALA A 21 4.15 -7.69 18.21
CA ALA A 21 3.25 -6.60 17.89
C ALA A 21 2.88 -6.55 16.41
N ALA A 22 3.87 -6.66 15.51
CA ALA A 22 3.64 -6.66 14.07
C ALA A 22 2.79 -7.86 13.64
N THR A 23 3.05 -9.05 14.18
CA THR A 23 2.24 -10.25 13.92
C THR A 23 0.79 -10.04 14.34
N CYS A 24 0.55 -9.52 15.55
CA CYS A 24 -0.80 -9.24 16.03
C CYS A 24 -1.54 -8.19 15.17
N PHE A 25 -0.85 -7.17 14.65
CA PHE A 25 -1.45 -6.21 13.71
C PHE A 25 -1.83 -6.86 12.37
N VAL A 26 -1.02 -7.80 11.87
CA VAL A 26 -1.35 -8.57 10.65
C VAL A 26 -2.59 -9.45 10.88
N ASP A 27 -2.65 -10.13 12.02
CA ASP A 27 -3.81 -10.96 12.39
C ASP A 27 -5.08 -10.12 12.57
N ALA A 28 -4.94 -8.92 13.16
CA ALA A 28 -6.02 -7.94 13.23
C ALA A 28 -6.49 -7.55 11.82
N GLY A 29 -5.55 -7.21 10.92
CA GLY A 29 -5.84 -6.85 9.53
C GLY A 29 -6.60 -7.95 8.79
N ASN A 30 -6.18 -9.21 8.95
CA ASN A 30 -6.87 -10.37 8.37
C ASN A 30 -8.30 -10.55 8.93
N ALA A 31 -8.49 -10.29 10.22
CA ALA A 31 -9.81 -10.35 10.85
C ALA A 31 -10.74 -9.21 10.39
N PHE A 32 -10.19 -8.03 10.10
CA PHE A 32 -10.94 -6.89 9.60
C PHE A 32 -11.20 -6.96 8.09
N LYS A 33 -10.38 -7.67 7.31
CA LYS A 33 -10.43 -7.70 5.84
C LYS A 33 -11.82 -7.93 5.24
N LYS A 34 -12.69 -8.71 5.91
CA LYS A 34 -14.09 -8.99 5.48
C LYS A 34 -15.16 -8.14 6.17
N ALA A 35 -14.83 -7.51 7.29
CA ALA A 35 -15.77 -6.77 8.11
C ALA A 35 -15.65 -5.26 7.89
N ASP A 36 -14.42 -4.77 7.80
CA ASP A 36 -14.05 -3.38 7.59
C ASP A 36 -12.69 -3.32 6.85
N PRO A 37 -12.71 -3.12 5.51
CA PRO A 37 -11.48 -3.05 4.73
C PRO A 37 -10.62 -1.83 5.09
N GLN A 38 -11.20 -0.72 5.57
CA GLN A 38 -10.44 0.46 5.97
C GLN A 38 -9.62 0.18 7.23
N GLU A 39 -10.23 -0.44 8.24
CA GLU A 39 -9.48 -0.82 9.44
C GLU A 39 -8.47 -1.94 9.18
N ALA A 40 -8.73 -2.83 8.23
CA ALA A 40 -7.74 -3.81 7.79
C ALA A 40 -6.47 -3.14 7.26
N ILE A 41 -6.64 -2.11 6.43
CA ILE A 41 -5.52 -1.31 5.89
C ILE A 41 -4.77 -0.60 7.00
N ASN A 42 -5.47 0.05 7.92
CA ASN A 42 -4.87 0.76 9.06
C ASN A 42 -4.02 -0.19 9.93
N CYS A 43 -4.51 -1.41 10.18
CA CYS A 43 -3.76 -2.43 10.91
C CYS A 43 -2.51 -2.89 10.14
N LEU A 44 -2.63 -3.14 8.84
CA LEU A 44 -1.50 -3.55 8.00
C LEU A 44 -0.45 -2.45 7.88
N MET A 45 -0.85 -1.17 7.80
CA MET A 45 0.08 -0.03 7.82
C MET A 45 0.92 0.01 9.09
N ARG A 46 0.29 -0.18 10.26
CA ARG A 46 1.03 -0.25 11.53
C ARG A 46 1.98 -1.43 11.59
N ALA A 47 1.61 -2.59 11.04
CA ALA A 47 2.55 -3.72 10.92
C ALA A 47 3.74 -3.38 10.02
N ILE A 48 3.51 -2.69 8.90
CA ILE A 48 4.54 -2.25 7.96
C ILE A 48 5.54 -1.30 8.61
N GLU A 49 5.08 -0.31 9.38
CA GLU A 49 5.96 0.61 10.11
C GLU A 49 6.90 -0.17 11.03
N ILE A 50 6.36 -1.12 11.79
CA ILE A 50 7.16 -1.94 12.72
C ILE A 50 8.15 -2.84 11.96
N TYR A 51 7.74 -3.47 10.87
CA TYR A 51 8.66 -4.28 10.06
C TYR A 51 9.74 -3.44 9.37
N THR A 52 9.42 -2.20 9.00
CA THR A 52 10.38 -1.25 8.42
C THR A 52 11.41 -0.83 9.47
N ASP A 53 10.96 -0.51 10.69
CA ASP A 53 11.80 -0.26 11.86
C ASP A 53 12.76 -1.42 12.17
N MET A 54 12.31 -2.66 11.95
CA MET A 54 13.11 -3.87 12.16
C MET A 54 14.03 -4.23 10.98
N GLY A 55 14.03 -3.45 9.89
CA GLY A 55 14.78 -3.73 8.67
C GLY A 55 14.25 -4.92 7.86
N ARG A 56 13.01 -5.38 8.14
CA ARG A 56 12.35 -6.52 7.48
C ARG A 56 11.55 -6.06 6.26
N PHE A 57 12.24 -5.44 5.32
CA PHE A 57 11.63 -4.77 4.17
C PHE A 57 10.87 -5.71 3.22
N THR A 58 11.34 -6.95 3.07
CA THR A 58 10.65 -7.97 2.26
C THR A 58 9.26 -8.31 2.81
N ILE A 59 9.10 -8.28 4.14
CA ILE A 59 7.82 -8.55 4.80
C ILE A 59 6.90 -7.32 4.69
N ALA A 60 7.44 -6.12 4.93
CA ALA A 60 6.71 -4.87 4.73
C ALA A 60 6.16 -4.73 3.29
N ALA A 61 6.97 -5.06 2.27
CA ALA A 61 6.54 -5.04 0.88
C ALA A 61 5.37 -5.99 0.60
N LYS A 62 5.39 -7.20 1.16
CA LYS A 62 4.27 -8.17 1.04
C LYS A 62 2.97 -7.60 1.61
N HIS A 63 3.03 -6.93 2.76
CA HIS A 63 1.84 -6.33 3.37
C HIS A 63 1.31 -5.14 2.57
N HIS A 64 2.19 -4.35 1.97
CA HIS A 64 1.77 -3.29 1.05
C HIS A 64 1.06 -3.83 -0.20
N ILE A 65 1.52 -4.94 -0.77
CA ILE A 65 0.82 -5.62 -1.88
C ILE A 65 -0.59 -6.00 -1.43
N SER A 66 -0.74 -6.54 -0.22
CA SER A 66 -2.06 -6.92 0.27
C SER A 66 -2.96 -5.73 0.59
N ILE A 67 -2.42 -4.58 0.99
CA ILE A 67 -3.17 -3.31 1.08
C ILE A 67 -3.66 -2.90 -0.31
N ALA A 68 -2.80 -2.93 -1.33
CA ALA A 68 -3.17 -2.60 -2.70
C ALA A 68 -4.28 -3.52 -3.23
N GLU A 69 -4.19 -4.83 -2.95
CA GLU A 69 -5.25 -5.79 -3.28
C GLU A 69 -6.58 -5.43 -2.60
N ILE A 70 -6.58 -5.06 -1.32
CA ILE A 70 -7.79 -4.64 -0.59
C ILE A 70 -8.41 -3.40 -1.24
N TYR A 71 -7.58 -2.41 -1.60
CA TYR A 71 -8.08 -1.21 -2.28
C TYR A 71 -8.63 -1.51 -3.69
N GLU A 72 -7.99 -2.42 -4.43
CA GLU A 72 -8.43 -2.82 -5.78
C GLU A 72 -9.74 -3.63 -5.73
N THR A 73 -9.88 -4.52 -4.75
CA THR A 73 -11.00 -5.48 -4.67
C THR A 73 -12.19 -4.98 -3.86
N GLU A 74 -11.96 -4.37 -2.70
CA GLU A 74 -13.02 -4.01 -1.75
C GLU A 74 -13.43 -2.54 -1.84
N LEU A 75 -12.50 -1.66 -2.25
CA LEU A 75 -12.74 -0.21 -2.25
C LEU A 75 -12.82 0.40 -3.65
N VAL A 76 -12.37 -0.31 -4.70
CA VAL A 76 -12.30 0.16 -6.10
C VAL A 76 -11.68 1.57 -6.18
N ASP A 77 -10.74 1.89 -5.29
CA ASP A 77 -10.19 3.23 -5.11
C ASP A 77 -8.70 3.22 -5.45
N ILE A 78 -8.42 3.20 -6.75
CA ILE A 78 -7.09 3.01 -7.34
C ILE A 78 -6.16 4.20 -7.04
N GLU A 79 -6.70 5.42 -6.85
CA GLU A 79 -5.90 6.61 -6.49
C GLU A 79 -5.27 6.49 -5.09
N LYS A 80 -5.96 5.88 -4.12
CA LYS A 80 -5.39 5.64 -2.78
C LYS A 80 -4.29 4.57 -2.77
N VAL A 81 -4.35 3.58 -3.68
CA VAL A 81 -3.28 2.58 -3.84
C VAL A 81 -1.97 3.26 -4.20
N GLY A 82 -2.00 4.13 -5.21
CA GLY A 82 -0.83 4.87 -5.67
C GLY A 82 -0.26 5.76 -4.57
N THR A 83 -1.12 6.44 -3.81
CA THR A 83 -0.72 7.34 -2.73
C THR A 83 -0.06 6.59 -1.56
N ASN A 84 -0.63 5.46 -1.12
CA ASN A 84 -0.05 4.66 -0.04
C ASN A 84 1.26 3.95 -0.44
N ALA A 85 1.42 3.63 -1.73
CA ALA A 85 2.68 3.10 -2.25
C ALA A 85 3.78 4.17 -2.29
N MET A 86 3.42 5.46 -2.37
CA MET A 86 4.35 6.60 -2.42
C MET A 86 4.94 6.96 -1.05
N ASP A 87 4.20 6.72 0.05
CA ASP A 87 4.63 7.06 1.41
C ASP A 87 5.74 6.14 1.95
N SER A 88 5.99 5.00 1.28
CA SER A 88 7.03 4.05 1.70
C SER A 88 8.30 4.22 0.84
N PRO A 89 9.43 4.66 1.42
CA PRO A 89 10.70 4.82 0.71
C PRO A 89 11.21 3.53 0.05
N LEU A 90 10.75 2.37 0.52
CA LEU A 90 11.12 1.04 0.03
C LEU A 90 10.31 0.61 -1.20
N LEU A 91 9.08 1.11 -1.32
CA LEU A 91 8.24 0.87 -2.47
C LEU A 91 8.52 1.82 -3.62
N LYS A 92 9.38 2.83 -3.47
CA LYS A 92 9.71 3.81 -4.52
C LYS A 92 10.09 3.18 -5.88
N TYR A 93 10.61 1.96 -5.87
CA TYR A 93 10.87 1.16 -7.07
C TYR A 93 9.67 0.34 -7.56
N SER A 94 8.84 -0.22 -6.66
CA SER A 94 7.60 -0.94 -7.02
C SER A 94 6.41 -0.02 -7.28
N ALA A 95 6.46 1.25 -6.85
CA ALA A 95 5.45 2.27 -7.10
C ALA A 95 5.32 2.55 -8.60
N LYS A 96 6.40 2.36 -9.38
CA LYS A 96 6.38 2.46 -10.84
C LYS A 96 5.47 1.41 -11.49
N ASP A 97 5.52 0.16 -11.04
CA ASP A 97 4.61 -0.91 -11.48
C ASP A 97 3.15 -0.61 -11.12
N TYR A 98 2.89 -0.01 -9.94
CA TYR A 98 1.54 0.38 -9.54
C TYR A 98 1.00 1.57 -10.34
N PHE A 99 1.82 2.60 -10.59
CA PHE A 99 1.43 3.72 -11.47
C PHE A 99 1.17 3.24 -12.90
N PHE A 100 1.98 2.31 -13.41
CA PHE A 100 1.78 1.73 -14.73
C PHE A 100 0.47 0.92 -14.81
N LYS A 101 0.18 0.09 -13.81
CA LYS A 101 -1.12 -0.63 -13.71
C LYS A 101 -2.31 0.32 -13.59
N ALA A 102 -2.22 1.35 -12.73
CA ALA A 102 -3.29 2.34 -12.56
C ALA A 102 -3.54 3.14 -13.84
N ALA A 103 -2.48 3.54 -14.54
CA ALA A 103 -2.58 4.25 -15.81
C ALA A 103 -3.13 3.35 -16.93
N LEU A 104 -2.81 2.04 -16.95
CA LEU A 104 -3.41 1.06 -17.87
C LEU A 104 -4.91 0.90 -17.63
N CYS A 105 -5.35 0.87 -16.36
CA CYS A 105 -6.78 0.87 -16.02
C CYS A 105 -7.51 2.10 -16.55
N HIS A 106 -6.92 3.30 -16.46
CA HIS A 106 -7.50 4.50 -17.07
C HIS A 106 -7.48 4.44 -18.60
N PHE A 107 -6.44 3.88 -19.21
CA PHE A 107 -6.31 3.76 -20.67
C PHE A 107 -7.37 2.84 -21.29
N CYS A 108 -7.78 1.78 -20.58
CA CYS A 108 -8.86 0.89 -21.01
C CYS A 108 -10.26 1.52 -20.95
N ILE A 109 -10.43 2.64 -20.25
CA ILE A 109 -11.72 3.30 -20.05
C ILE A 109 -11.81 4.59 -20.89
N ASP A 110 -10.79 5.45 -20.85
CA ASP A 110 -10.72 6.69 -21.63
C ASP A 110 -9.27 7.20 -21.76
N MET A 111 -8.80 7.34 -22.99
CA MET A 111 -7.43 7.77 -23.33
C MET A 111 -7.11 9.20 -22.83
N LEU A 112 -8.13 10.05 -22.67
CA LEU A 112 -7.98 11.42 -22.17
C LEU A 112 -7.71 11.46 -20.66
N ASN A 113 -8.40 10.62 -19.89
CA ASN A 113 -8.16 10.48 -18.45
C ASN A 113 -6.80 9.85 -18.15
N ALA A 114 -6.35 8.90 -18.98
CA ALA A 114 -5.02 8.32 -18.84
C ALA A 114 -3.91 9.37 -19.01
N LYS A 115 -4.04 10.28 -19.98
CA LYS A 115 -3.06 11.37 -20.18
C LYS A 115 -3.02 12.36 -19.01
N LEU A 116 -4.18 12.71 -18.46
CA LEU A 116 -4.27 13.57 -17.27
C LEU A 116 -3.65 12.90 -16.03
N ALA A 117 -3.92 11.60 -15.83
CA ALA A 117 -3.33 10.83 -14.74
C ALA A 117 -1.80 10.74 -14.87
N VAL A 118 -1.28 10.48 -16.08
CA VAL A 118 0.18 10.44 -16.34
C VAL A 118 0.84 11.79 -16.06
N GLN A 119 0.25 12.92 -16.47
CA GLN A 119 0.78 14.24 -16.13
C GLN A 119 0.80 14.48 -14.61
N LYS A 120 -0.28 14.10 -13.92
CA LYS A 120 -0.38 14.21 -12.46
C LYS A 120 0.68 13.34 -11.75
N TYR A 121 0.97 12.14 -12.28
CA TYR A 121 2.03 11.26 -11.78
C TYR A 121 3.43 11.79 -12.08
N GLU A 122 3.67 12.48 -13.20
CA GLU A 122 4.93 13.17 -13.48
C GLU A 122 5.17 14.35 -12.52
N GLU A 123 4.12 15.12 -12.20
CA GLU A 123 4.21 16.20 -11.20
C GLU A 123 4.46 15.68 -9.78
N LEU A 124 3.79 14.58 -9.40
CA LEU A 124 3.95 13.95 -8.09
C LEU A 124 5.27 13.18 -7.96
N PHE A 125 5.79 12.63 -9.05
CA PHE A 125 7.01 11.84 -9.06
C PHE A 125 7.89 12.12 -10.29
N PRO A 126 8.84 13.08 -10.20
CA PRO A 126 9.74 13.40 -11.31
C PRO A 126 10.62 12.22 -11.76
N ALA A 127 10.83 11.21 -10.92
CA ALA A 127 11.55 9.99 -11.29
C ALA A 127 10.67 8.96 -12.02
N PHE A 128 9.36 9.21 -12.15
CA PHE A 128 8.45 8.48 -13.03
C PHE A 128 8.68 8.86 -14.49
N SER A 129 8.95 10.14 -14.81
CA SER A 129 9.14 10.59 -16.19
C SER A 129 10.33 9.90 -16.88
N ASP A 130 11.35 9.50 -16.12
CA ASP A 130 12.50 8.75 -16.63
C ASP A 130 12.27 7.23 -16.74
N SER A 131 11.18 6.72 -16.17
CA SER A 131 10.83 5.30 -16.19
C SER A 131 10.45 4.82 -17.60
N ARG A 132 10.63 3.51 -17.87
CA ARG A 132 10.29 2.92 -19.18
C ARG A 132 8.78 2.87 -19.37
N GLU A 133 8.06 2.73 -18.26
CA GLU A 133 6.63 2.71 -18.11
C GLU A 133 6.00 4.03 -18.56
N CYS A 134 6.49 5.17 -18.05
CA CYS A 134 6.00 6.48 -18.48
C CYS A 134 6.31 6.79 -19.94
N LYS A 135 7.45 6.31 -20.47
CA LYS A 135 7.81 6.42 -21.90
C LYS A 135 6.91 5.57 -22.80
N LEU A 136 6.34 4.48 -22.30
CA LEU A 136 5.41 3.62 -23.02
C LEU A 136 4.00 4.23 -23.10
N MET A 137 3.66 5.13 -22.18
CA MET A 137 2.32 5.72 -22.04
C MET A 137 2.17 7.13 -22.65
N LYS A 138 3.27 7.71 -23.14
CA LYS A 138 3.28 8.92 -23.98
C LYS A 138 3.07 8.54 -25.44
#